data_AF-A0A6G1S0Q8-F1
#
_entry.id   AF-A0A6G1S0Q8-F1
#
_cell.length_a   1.000
_cell.length_b   1.000
_cell.length_c   1.000
_cell.angle_alpha   90.00
_cell.angle_beta   90.00
_cell.angle_gamma   90.00
#
_symmetry.space_group_name_H-M   'P 1'
#
loop_
_entity.id
_entity.type
_entity.pdbx_description
1 polymer ?
#
loop_
_entity_poly.entity_id
_entity_poly.type
_entity_poly.pdbx_seq_one_letter_code
_entity_poly.pdbx_strand_id
1 'polypeptide(L)'
;HIHRGGKIFWLIPPTPQNLELYENWLLSGKQGDIFLGDRVSECQRIELKQGYTFVIPSGWIHAVYTPMDTLVFGGNFLHSFNIPMQLRIYSIEDRTRVPNKFRYPFYYEMCWYVLERYVYCITSRSHLTKDFQKESLSMDMELSSSDSVNMEEEEEEEDEEDAAGK
;
A
#
# COMPACT_ATOMS: atom_id res chain seq x y z
N HIS A 1 -3.13 -10.63 5.14
CA HIS A 1 -3.35 -12.07 4.99
C HIS A 1 -3.29 -12.74 6.36
N ILE A 2 -4.37 -13.40 6.78
CA ILE A 2 -4.42 -14.11 8.07
C ILE A 2 -3.77 -15.49 7.89
N HIS A 3 -2.50 -15.62 8.26
CA HIS A 3 -1.78 -16.89 8.13
C HIS A 3 -2.28 -17.92 9.15
N ARG A 4 -2.52 -17.48 10.39
CA ARG A 4 -3.07 -18.31 11.48
C ARG A 4 -3.95 -17.47 12.39
N GLY A 5 -5.06 -18.01 12.88
CA GLY A 5 -5.97 -17.33 13.81
C GLY A 5 -7.09 -16.54 13.12
N GLY A 6 -7.47 -15.37 13.65
CA GLY A 6 -8.55 -14.54 13.12
C GLY A 6 -8.56 -13.10 13.64
N LYS A 7 -9.27 -12.21 12.94
CA LYS A 7 -9.42 -10.78 13.32
C LYS A 7 -10.86 -10.32 13.13
N ILE A 8 -11.29 -9.38 13.96
CA ILE A 8 -12.56 -8.67 13.77
C ILE A 8 -12.24 -7.21 13.48
N PHE A 9 -12.75 -6.69 12.36
CA PHE A 9 -12.59 -5.31 11.95
C PHE A 9 -13.92 -4.56 12.11
N TRP A 10 -13.84 -3.30 12.53
CA TRP A 10 -14.89 -2.30 12.33
C TRP A 10 -14.41 -1.34 11.26
N LEU A 11 -15.26 -1.06 10.28
CA LEU A 11 -14.94 -0.31 9.08
C LEU A 11 -15.90 0.85 8.92
N ILE A 12 -15.35 2.04 8.75
CA ILE A 12 -16.08 3.28 8.54
C ILE A 12 -15.60 3.86 7.20
N PRO A 13 -16.51 4.13 6.24
CA PRO A 13 -16.14 4.66 4.93
C PRO A 13 -15.58 6.09 5.06
N PRO A 14 -14.61 6.48 4.23
CA PRO A 14 -13.94 7.79 4.28
C PRO A 14 -14.78 8.91 3.65
N THR A 15 -16.04 9.02 4.06
CA THR A 15 -16.89 10.15 3.66
C THR A 15 -16.32 11.46 4.23
N PRO A 16 -16.58 12.61 3.59
CA PRO A 16 -16.13 13.88 4.14
C PRO A 16 -16.53 14.12 5.59
N GLN A 17 -17.76 13.73 5.94
CA GLN A 17 -18.31 13.84 7.28
C GLN A 17 -17.60 12.92 8.28
N ASN A 18 -17.35 11.65 7.91
CA ASN A 18 -16.67 10.69 8.78
C ASN A 18 -15.21 11.08 9.03
N LEU A 19 -14.53 11.64 8.02
CA LEU A 19 -13.15 12.13 8.18
C LEU A 19 -13.06 13.35 9.09
N GLU A 20 -14.05 14.25 9.03
CA GLU A 20 -14.15 15.38 9.96
C GLU A 20 -14.42 14.92 11.40
N LEU A 21 -15.34 13.96 11.58
CA LEU A 21 -15.58 13.33 12.88
C LEU A 21 -14.32 12.66 13.42
N TYR A 22 -13.59 11.95 12.57
CA TYR A 22 -12.34 11.30 12.93
C TYR A 22 -11.25 12.30 13.34
N GLU A 23 -11.06 13.37 12.58
CA GLU A 23 -10.08 14.42 12.90
C GLU A 23 -10.40 15.09 14.25
N ASN A 24 -11.65 15.47 14.46
CA ASN A 24 -12.12 16.05 15.74
C ASN A 24 -11.96 15.06 16.90
N TRP A 25 -12.25 13.78 16.67
CA TRP A 25 -12.07 12.72 17.66
C TRP A 25 -10.59 12.56 18.05
N LEU A 26 -9.67 12.58 17.08
CA LEU A 26 -8.23 12.55 17.35
C LEU A 26 -7.77 13.75 18.20
N LEU A 27 -8.24 14.95 17.87
CA LEU A 27 -7.89 16.18 18.58
C LEU A 27 -8.50 16.25 19.99
N SER A 28 -9.61 15.54 20.23
CA SER A 28 -10.30 15.57 21.52
C SER A 28 -9.54 14.88 22.67
N GLY A 29 -8.64 13.95 22.36
CA GLY A 29 -7.95 13.12 23.35
C GLY A 29 -8.85 12.09 24.07
N LYS A 30 -10.09 11.88 23.61
CA LYS A 30 -11.09 10.98 24.23
C LYS A 30 -11.21 9.62 23.53
N GLN A 31 -10.12 9.15 22.91
CA GLN A 31 -10.14 7.90 22.13
C GLN A 31 -10.44 6.66 22.99
N GLY A 32 -10.13 6.70 24.28
CA GLY A 32 -10.43 5.62 25.24
C GLY A 32 -11.88 5.61 25.74
N ASP A 33 -12.57 6.75 25.68
CA ASP A 33 -13.93 6.91 26.23
C ASP A 33 -15.02 6.78 25.15
N ILE A 34 -14.67 7.04 23.89
CA ILE A 34 -15.62 7.11 22.78
C ILE A 34 -15.21 6.10 21.71
N PHE A 35 -16.06 5.09 21.52
CA PHE A 35 -15.97 4.23 20.34
C PHE A 35 -16.52 4.97 19.11
N LEU A 36 -15.63 5.32 18.17
CA LEU A 36 -15.97 6.13 16.99
C LEU A 36 -17.03 5.45 16.10
N GLY A 37 -17.09 4.11 16.10
CA GLY A 37 -18.10 3.36 15.36
C GLY A 37 -19.54 3.71 15.74
N ASP A 38 -19.77 4.16 16.98
CA ASP A 38 -21.10 4.58 17.46
C ASP A 38 -21.45 6.03 17.10
N ARG A 39 -20.51 6.78 16.51
CA ARG A 39 -20.65 8.20 16.15
C ARG A 39 -20.94 8.45 14.68
N VAL A 40 -20.84 7.42 13.85
CA VAL A 40 -21.06 7.49 12.40
C VAL A 40 -22.40 6.84 12.04
N SER A 41 -22.95 7.20 10.88
CA SER A 41 -24.22 6.65 10.41
C SER A 41 -24.11 5.17 10.04
N GLU A 42 -22.99 4.77 9.44
CA GLU A 42 -22.75 3.41 8.98
C GLU A 42 -21.36 2.93 9.42
N CYS A 43 -21.33 1.79 10.10
CA CYS A 43 -20.12 1.11 10.53
C CYS A 43 -20.32 -0.39 10.33
N GLN A 44 -19.44 -1.02 9.53
CA GLN A 44 -19.52 -2.45 9.27
C GLN A 44 -18.56 -3.21 10.17
N ARG A 45 -19.06 -4.24 10.85
CA ARG A 45 -18.23 -5.21 11.57
C ARG A 45 -18.03 -6.46 10.70
N ILE A 46 -16.79 -6.86 10.45
CA ILE A 46 -16.45 -8.05 9.66
C ILE A 46 -15.46 -8.96 10.41
N GLU A 47 -15.63 -10.26 10.27
CA GLU A 47 -14.71 -11.27 10.79
C GLU A 47 -13.84 -11.82 9.65
N LEU A 48 -12.52 -11.76 9.84
CA LEU A 48 -11.53 -12.38 8.96
C LEU A 48 -11.04 -13.68 9.58
N LYS A 49 -11.20 -14.77 8.83
CA LYS A 49 -10.78 -16.11 9.23
C LYS A 49 -9.41 -16.44 8.66
N GLN A 50 -8.80 -17.51 9.17
CA GLN A 50 -7.55 -18.03 8.64
C GLN A 50 -7.64 -18.26 7.12
N GLY A 51 -6.57 -17.90 6.40
CA GLY A 51 -6.49 -17.94 4.95
C GLY A 51 -7.04 -16.69 4.24
N TYR A 52 -7.80 -15.83 4.93
CA TYR A 52 -8.37 -14.64 4.28
C TYR A 52 -7.29 -13.60 3.96
N THR A 53 -7.40 -13.02 2.77
CA THR A 53 -6.70 -11.81 2.37
C THR A 53 -7.69 -10.66 2.34
N PHE A 54 -7.32 -9.55 2.97
CA PHE A 54 -8.19 -8.40 3.12
C PHE A 54 -7.45 -7.16 2.66
N VAL A 55 -8.10 -6.36 1.81
CA VAL A 55 -7.56 -5.12 1.24
C VAL A 55 -8.42 -3.96 1.74
N ILE A 56 -7.78 -3.00 2.39
CA ILE A 56 -8.45 -1.80 2.92
C ILE A 56 -8.11 -0.64 1.97
N PRO A 57 -9.11 -0.01 1.31
CA PRO A 57 -8.85 1.13 0.44
C PRO A 57 -8.34 2.35 1.22
N SER A 58 -7.67 3.27 0.52
CA SER A 58 -7.17 4.50 1.10
C SER A 58 -8.26 5.28 1.86
N GLY A 59 -7.90 5.76 3.06
CA GLY A 59 -8.73 6.62 3.91
C GLY A 59 -9.70 5.91 4.85
N TRP A 60 -9.98 4.61 4.67
CA TRP A 60 -10.92 3.90 5.53
C TRP A 60 -10.47 3.89 7.00
N ILE A 61 -11.34 4.41 7.87
CA ILE A 61 -11.11 4.42 9.31
C ILE A 61 -11.49 3.05 9.84
N HIS A 62 -10.62 2.43 10.62
CA HIS A 62 -10.84 1.08 11.12
C HIS A 62 -10.32 0.85 12.53
N ALA A 63 -10.96 -0.07 13.23
CA ALA A 63 -10.52 -0.62 14.51
C ALA A 63 -10.45 -2.14 14.42
N VAL A 64 -9.55 -2.76 15.19
CA VAL A 64 -9.26 -4.19 15.07
C VAL A 64 -9.26 -4.85 16.43
N TYR A 65 -10.00 -5.95 16.55
CA TYR A 65 -9.98 -6.85 17.71
C TYR A 65 -9.42 -8.22 17.31
N THR A 66 -8.71 -8.84 18.25
CA THR A 66 -8.03 -10.13 18.04
C THR A 66 -8.63 -11.15 19.00
N PRO A 67 -9.59 -11.98 18.55
CA PRO A 67 -10.31 -12.91 19.44
C PRO A 67 -9.46 -14.11 19.89
N MET A 68 -8.34 -14.39 19.23
CA MET A 68 -7.42 -15.49 19.53
C MET A 68 -6.02 -15.17 19.01
N ASP A 69 -5.00 -15.88 19.50
CA ASP A 69 -3.62 -15.74 19.01
C ASP A 69 -3.56 -15.86 17.49
N THR A 70 -3.02 -14.82 16.85
CA THR A 70 -3.13 -14.63 15.40
C THR A 70 -1.83 -14.13 14.82
N LEU A 71 -1.41 -14.73 13.71
CA LEU A 71 -0.27 -14.32 12.89
C LEU A 71 -0.76 -13.76 11.56
N VAL A 72 -0.37 -12.52 11.25
CA VAL A 72 -0.79 -11.80 10.04
C VAL A 72 0.43 -11.32 9.28
N PHE A 73 0.44 -11.56 7.97
CA PHE A 73 1.35 -10.90 7.04
C PHE A 73 0.58 -9.82 6.27
N GLY A 74 1.15 -8.63 6.17
CA GLY A 74 0.51 -7.49 5.52
C GLY A 74 1.50 -6.36 5.27
N GLY A 75 1.03 -5.36 4.55
CA GLY A 75 1.80 -4.16 4.22
C GLY A 75 0.87 -3.04 3.79
N ASN A 76 1.46 -1.86 3.63
CA ASN A 76 0.78 -0.68 3.12
C ASN A 76 1.44 -0.29 1.79
N PHE A 77 0.64 0.20 0.85
CA PHE A 77 1.13 0.71 -0.43
C PHE A 77 0.32 1.94 -0.84
N LEU A 78 0.97 2.85 -1.57
CA LEU A 78 0.31 3.95 -2.27
C LEU A 78 0.08 3.53 -3.72
N HIS A 79 -0.96 4.03 -4.35
CA HIS A 79 -1.24 3.79 -5.76
C HIS A 79 -1.85 5.01 -6.44
N SER A 80 -1.76 5.07 -7.77
CA SER A 80 -2.11 6.27 -8.53
C SER A 80 -3.61 6.46 -8.78
N PHE A 81 -4.45 5.50 -8.37
CA PHE A 81 -5.89 5.50 -8.64
C PHE A 81 -6.73 6.22 -7.56
N ASN A 82 -6.15 6.60 -6.41
CA ASN A 82 -6.86 7.36 -5.38
C ASN A 82 -5.97 8.41 -4.69
N ILE A 83 -5.15 9.10 -5.48
CA ILE A 83 -4.24 10.16 -5.03
C ILE A 83 -4.97 11.25 -4.20
N PRO A 84 -6.18 11.72 -4.58
CA PRO A 84 -6.87 12.75 -3.79
C PRO A 84 -7.13 12.32 -2.35
N MET A 85 -7.51 11.06 -2.11
CA MET A 85 -7.71 10.56 -0.75
C MET A 85 -6.39 10.43 0.01
N GLN A 86 -5.33 9.93 -0.64
CA GLN A 86 -4.00 9.84 -0.02
C GLN A 86 -3.50 11.21 0.45
N LEU A 87 -3.60 12.25 -0.39
CA LEU A 87 -3.26 13.63 -0.03
C LEU A 87 -4.15 14.18 1.08
N ARG A 88 -5.45 13.86 1.07
CA ARG A 88 -6.38 14.28 2.11
C ARG A 88 -5.97 13.73 3.48
N ILE A 89 -5.66 12.44 3.57
CA ILE A 89 -5.20 11.81 4.81
C ILE A 89 -3.87 12.42 5.28
N TYR A 90 -2.92 12.61 4.37
CA TYR A 90 -1.65 13.28 4.71
C TYR A 90 -1.90 14.67 5.34
N SER A 91 -2.86 15.44 4.82
CA SER A 91 -3.20 16.75 5.42
C SER A 91 -3.86 16.64 6.80
N ILE A 92 -4.60 15.56 7.09
CA ILE A 92 -5.16 15.30 8.42
C ILE A 92 -4.02 15.00 9.39
N GLU A 93 -3.04 14.19 9.00
CA GLU A 93 -1.84 13.92 9.82
C GLU A 93 -1.07 15.20 10.16
N ASP A 94 -0.96 16.14 9.20
CA ASP A 94 -0.34 17.46 9.43
C ASP A 94 -1.11 18.25 10.50
N ARG A 95 -2.43 18.39 10.35
CA ARG A 95 -3.28 19.17 11.28
C ARG A 95 -3.37 18.54 12.66
N THR A 96 -3.36 17.21 12.74
CA THR A 96 -3.37 16.44 13.99
C THR A 96 -1.97 16.26 14.59
N ARG A 97 -0.93 16.78 13.94
CA ARG A 97 0.46 16.79 14.40
C ARG A 97 1.01 15.39 14.69
N VAL A 98 0.73 14.44 13.79
CA VAL A 98 1.26 13.07 13.89
C VAL A 98 2.79 13.13 13.83
N PRO A 99 3.51 12.52 14.80
CA PRO A 99 4.97 12.47 14.77
C PRO A 99 5.50 11.77 13.50
N ASN A 100 6.55 12.30 12.87
CA ASN A 100 7.11 11.78 11.62
C ASN A 100 7.46 10.29 11.65
N LYS A 101 7.83 9.73 12.81
CA LYS A 101 8.10 8.29 12.97
C LYS A 101 6.90 7.38 12.67
N PHE A 102 5.69 7.94 12.64
CA PHE A 102 4.45 7.24 12.34
C PHE A 102 3.85 7.64 10.98
N ARG A 103 4.54 8.47 10.21
CA ARG A 103 4.10 8.92 8.88
C ARG A 103 4.80 8.13 7.79
N TYR A 104 4.23 8.15 6.60
CA TYR A 104 4.85 7.51 5.44
C TYR A 104 6.19 8.19 5.11
N PRO A 105 7.32 7.45 5.07
CA PRO A 105 8.63 8.03 4.80
C PRO A 105 8.73 8.54 3.37
N PHE A 106 9.40 9.68 3.17
CA PHE A 106 9.65 10.26 1.84
C PHE A 106 8.38 10.52 1.01
N TYR A 107 7.26 10.90 1.66
CA TYR A 107 5.96 10.99 1.00
C TYR A 107 5.95 11.96 -0.19
N TYR A 108 6.47 13.17 -0.03
CA TYR A 108 6.48 14.15 -1.12
C TYR A 108 7.56 13.86 -2.16
N GLU A 109 8.71 13.32 -1.75
CA GLU A 109 9.74 12.83 -2.66
C GLU A 109 9.18 11.74 -3.58
N MET A 110 8.42 10.78 -3.03
CA MET A 110 7.70 9.77 -3.81
C MET A 110 6.70 10.43 -4.76
N CYS A 111 5.96 11.45 -4.33
CA CYS A 111 5.03 12.18 -5.21
C CYS A 111 5.75 12.84 -6.41
N TRP A 112 6.96 13.38 -6.22
CA TRP A 112 7.78 13.91 -7.32
C TRP A 112 8.16 12.83 -8.32
N TYR A 113 8.58 11.65 -7.85
CA TYR A 113 8.88 10.53 -8.73
C TYR A 113 7.63 10.02 -9.45
N VAL A 114 6.45 10.03 -8.83
CA VAL A 114 5.20 9.67 -9.52
C VAL A 114 4.95 10.61 -10.71
N LEU A 115 5.09 11.93 -10.54
CA LEU A 115 4.93 12.88 -11.63
C LEU A 115 5.97 12.64 -12.75
N GLU A 116 7.23 12.46 -12.39
CA GLU A 116 8.31 12.17 -13.33
C GLU A 116 7.99 10.90 -14.15
N ARG A 117 7.60 9.81 -13.48
CA ARG A 117 7.29 8.53 -14.12
C ARG A 117 6.10 8.63 -15.06
N TYR A 118 5.04 9.34 -14.69
CA TYR A 118 3.90 9.56 -15.59
C TYR A 118 4.30 10.33 -16.85
N VAL A 119 5.05 11.43 -16.71
CA VAL A 119 5.53 12.22 -17.85
C VAL A 119 6.45 11.37 -18.72
N TYR A 120 7.41 10.68 -18.13
CA TYR A 120 8.35 9.83 -18.86
C TYR A 120 7.65 8.72 -19.63
N CYS A 121 6.76 7.95 -18.99
CA CYS A 121 6.10 6.80 -19.63
C CYS A 121 5.16 7.23 -20.77
N ILE A 122 4.56 8.43 -20.70
CA ILE A 122 3.61 8.90 -21.71
C ILE A 122 4.32 9.67 -22.84
N THR A 123 5.38 10.41 -22.52
CA THR A 123 6.00 11.38 -23.44
C THR A 123 7.44 11.06 -23.82
N SER A 124 8.02 10.01 -23.23
CA SER A 124 9.43 9.64 -23.34
C SER A 124 10.42 10.75 -22.93
N ARG A 125 9.93 11.75 -22.18
CA ARG A 125 10.75 12.87 -21.67
C ARG A 125 11.07 12.63 -20.20
N SER A 126 12.34 12.39 -19.87
CA SER A 126 12.76 12.28 -18.47
C SER A 126 13.02 13.65 -17.85
N HIS A 127 12.64 13.77 -16.58
CA HIS A 127 12.96 14.94 -15.75
C HIS A 127 13.91 14.59 -14.59
N LEU A 128 14.45 13.37 -14.54
CA LEU A 128 15.52 12.98 -13.63
C LEU A 128 16.85 13.61 -14.04
N THR A 129 17.81 13.65 -13.11
CA THR A 129 19.18 14.06 -13.44
C THR A 129 19.85 13.03 -14.35
N LYS A 130 20.93 13.45 -15.02
CA LYS A 130 21.68 12.55 -15.92
C LYS A 130 22.23 11.32 -15.21
N ASP A 131 22.58 11.43 -13.93
CA ASP A 131 23.12 10.31 -13.16
C ASP A 131 22.04 9.27 -12.90
N PHE A 132 20.86 9.68 -12.44
CA PHE A 132 19.71 8.78 -12.25
C PHE A 132 19.20 8.16 -13.55
N GLN A 133 19.27 8.89 -14.68
CA GLN A 133 18.95 8.32 -15.99
C GLN A 133 19.93 7.20 -16.38
N LYS A 134 21.24 7.37 -16.10
CA LYS A 134 22.24 6.32 -16.35
C LYS A 134 22.02 5.11 -15.46
N GLU A 135 21.73 5.32 -14.17
CA GLU A 135 21.44 4.23 -13.24
C GLU A 135 20.23 3.42 -13.69
N SER A 136 19.12 4.08 -14.07
CA SER A 136 17.92 3.41 -14.60
C SER A 136 18.24 2.58 -15.85
N LEU A 137 18.98 3.15 -16.81
CA LEU A 137 19.36 2.43 -18.03
C LEU A 137 20.29 1.24 -17.76
N SER A 138 21.19 1.36 -16.77
CA SER A 138 22.06 0.26 -16.34
C SER A 138 21.23 -0.90 -15.78
N MET A 139 20.25 -0.60 -14.94
CA MET A 139 19.35 -1.60 -14.37
C MET A 139 18.49 -2.25 -15.45
N ASP A 140 17.98 -1.49 -16.42
CA ASP A 140 17.21 -2.04 -17.53
C ASP A 140 18.05 -3.01 -18.39
N MET A 141 19.33 -2.70 -18.61
CA MET A 141 20.27 -3.61 -19.31
C MET A 141 20.54 -4.87 -18.50
N GLU A 142 20.79 -4.76 -17.19
CA GLU A 142 20.99 -5.91 -16.31
C GLU A 142 19.74 -6.83 -16.29
N LEU A 143 18.54 -6.25 -16.15
CA LEU A 143 17.29 -7.01 -16.15
C LEU A 143 17.08 -7.76 -17.48
N SER A 144 17.35 -7.08 -18.61
CA SER A 144 17.22 -7.70 -19.93
C SER A 144 18.22 -8.85 -20.15
N SER A 145 19.42 -8.73 -19.58
CA SER A 145 20.41 -9.82 -19.64
C SER A 145 20.03 -11.00 -18.76
N SER A 146 19.45 -10.79 -17.58
CA SER A 146 18.98 -11.88 -16.73
C SER A 146 17.77 -12.61 -17.33
N ASP A 147 16.86 -11.89 -17.99
CA ASP A 147 15.72 -12.52 -18.68
C ASP A 147 16.22 -13.37 -19.87
N SER A 148 17.28 -12.94 -20.55
CA SER A 148 17.88 -13.70 -21.65
C SER A 148 18.54 -14.99 -21.15
N VAL A 149 19.25 -14.94 -20.02
CA VAL A 149 19.90 -16.12 -19.41
C VAL A 149 18.86 -17.11 -18.89
N ASN A 150 17.79 -16.63 -18.24
CA ASN A 150 16.73 -17.52 -17.76
C ASN A 150 16.00 -18.22 -18.92
N MET A 151 15.81 -17.54 -20.06
CA MET A 151 15.24 -18.17 -21.26
C MET A 151 16.15 -19.23 -21.87
N GLU A 152 17.47 -18.99 -21.90
CA GLU A 152 18.45 -19.99 -22.38
C GLU A 152 18.51 -21.22 -21.44
N GLU A 153 18.42 -21.02 -20.12
CA GLU A 153 18.36 -22.13 -19.15
C GLU A 153 17.05 -22.93 -19.25
N GLU A 154 15.90 -22.28 -19.47
CA GLU A 154 14.63 -22.97 -19.71
C GLU A 154 14.62 -23.76 -21.02
N GLU A 155 15.24 -23.24 -22.10
CA GLU A 155 15.39 -23.97 -23.37
C GLU A 155 16.35 -25.18 -23.25
N GLU A 156 17.44 -25.07 -22.49
CA GLU A 156 18.35 -26.21 -22.22
C GLU A 156 17.69 -27.31 -21.37
N GLU A 157 16.87 -26.95 -20.37
CA GLU A 157 16.11 -27.93 -19.58
C GLU A 157 15.04 -28.66 -20.43
N GLU A 158 14.34 -27.96 -21.33
CA GLU A 158 13.38 -28.59 -22.26
C GLU A 158 14.09 -29.55 -23.24
N ASP A 159 15.27 -29.18 -23.77
CA ASP A 159 16.06 -30.04 -24.67
C ASP A 159 16.62 -31.29 -23.95
N GLU A 160 16.99 -31.19 -22.66
CA GLU A 160 17.42 -32.34 -21.86
C GLU A 160 16.26 -33.31 -21.54
N GLU A 161 15.05 -32.80 -21.27
CA GLU A 161 13.87 -33.64 -21.06
C GLU A 161 13.47 -34.39 -22.35
N ASP A 162 13.54 -33.75 -23.52
CA ASP A 162 13.26 -34.38 -24.82
C ASP A 162 14.33 -35.41 -25.22
N ALA A 163 15.58 -35.23 -24.79
CA ALA A 163 16.65 -36.19 -24.99
C ALA A 163 16.53 -37.43 -24.07
N ALA A 164 16.02 -37.26 -22.85
CA ALA A 164 15.81 -38.33 -21.88
C ALA A 164 14.56 -39.21 -22.17
N GLY A 165 13.70 -38.78 -23.10
CA GLY A 165 12.48 -39.49 -23.50
C GLY A 165 12.60 -40.51 -24.64
N LYS A 166 13.81 -40.83 -25.14
CA LYS A 166 14.05 -41.80 -26.23
C LYS A 166 14.64 -43.14 -25.79
#